data_AF-A0A5M9UK35-F1
#
_entry.id   AF-A0A5M9UK35-F1
#
_cell.length_a   1.000
_cell.length_b   1.000
_cell.length_c   1.000
_cell.angle_alpha   90.00
_cell.angle_beta   90.00
_cell.angle_gamma   90.00
#
_symmetry.space_group_name_H-M   'P 1'
#
loop_
_entity.id
_entity.type
_entity.pdbx_description
1 polymer ?
#
loop_
_entity_poly.entity_id
_entity_poly.type
_entity_poly.pdbx_seq_one_letter_code
_entity_poly.pdbx_strand_id
1 'polypeptide(L)'
;MKNLSRGILSLCLIGALLLSACGKSDDTDTLSNSEEPTNTTSQAPSTNNTATNTENLIEPAEKEAIKDITSADFKKGVSIDFDKYKGSFFDENIISKLRNNLESVVENNKEKFKENLNKESLESIREGFFYTNENDQFMFYDLDLIEKVDEQIRVGVRFAKKTSDGSIENQGITYFFTKNEAGEWGIENID
;
A
#
# COMPACT_ATOMS: atom_id res chain seq x y z
N MET A 1 -15.81 49.89 -41.61
CA MET A 1 -14.62 49.34 -42.29
C MET A 1 -13.94 48.38 -41.32
N LYS A 2 -13.81 47.10 -41.71
CA LYS A 2 -13.28 46.01 -40.88
C LYS A 2 -11.75 46.01 -40.99
N ASN A 3 -11.03 46.03 -39.87
CA ASN A 3 -9.59 45.83 -39.85
C ASN A 3 -9.27 44.43 -39.31
N LEU A 4 -8.52 43.70 -40.12
CA LEU A 4 -8.00 42.35 -39.89
C LEU A 4 -6.67 42.37 -39.13
N SER A 5 -6.40 41.21 -38.52
CA SER A 5 -5.10 40.54 -38.38
C SER A 5 -4.24 40.88 -37.16
N ARG A 6 -3.99 39.83 -36.36
CA ARG A 6 -2.65 39.20 -36.25
C ARG A 6 -2.77 37.87 -35.51
N GLY A 7 -2.73 36.77 -36.26
CA GLY A 7 -2.47 35.43 -35.73
C GLY A 7 -0.97 35.22 -35.55
N ILE A 8 -0.58 34.59 -34.46
CA ILE A 8 0.78 34.07 -34.26
C ILE A 8 0.67 32.55 -34.28
N LEU A 9 1.08 31.98 -35.41
CA LEU A 9 1.36 30.56 -35.58
C LEU A 9 2.83 30.39 -35.19
N SER A 10 3.13 29.70 -34.09
CA SER A 10 4.51 29.30 -33.77
C SER A 10 4.57 27.79 -33.72
N LEU A 11 5.13 27.24 -34.79
CA LEU A 11 5.39 25.83 -35.02
C LEU A 11 6.90 25.65 -34.85
N CYS A 12 7.35 24.98 -33.79
CA CYS A 12 8.75 24.53 -33.68
C CYS A 12 8.79 23.01 -33.59
N LEU A 13 9.36 22.46 -34.66
CA LEU A 13 9.62 21.06 -34.97
C LEU A 13 10.80 20.50 -34.14
N ILE A 14 10.63 19.24 -33.74
CA ILE A 14 11.59 18.12 -33.76
C ILE A 14 12.80 18.16 -32.81
N GLY A 15 12.90 17.06 -32.04
CA GLY A 15 14.15 16.60 -31.44
C GLY A 15 13.97 15.24 -30.77
N ALA A 16 13.90 14.16 -31.57
CA ALA A 16 13.97 12.79 -31.07
C ALA A 16 15.44 12.38 -30.89
N LEU A 17 15.80 11.88 -29.70
CA LEU A 17 16.97 11.01 -29.53
C LEU A 17 16.58 9.84 -28.64
N LEU A 18 16.38 8.70 -29.30
CA LEU A 18 16.28 7.37 -28.74
C LEU A 18 17.69 6.92 -28.33
N LEU A 19 17.87 6.48 -27.09
CA LEU A 19 19.01 5.66 -26.70
C LEU A 19 18.49 4.26 -26.33
N SER A 20 18.36 3.42 -27.34
CA SER A 20 18.26 1.97 -27.19
C SER A 20 19.68 1.40 -27.01
N ALA A 21 20.02 1.02 -25.78
CA ALA A 21 21.19 0.20 -25.52
C ALA A 21 20.86 -1.26 -25.89
N CYS A 22 21.27 -1.68 -27.09
CA CYS A 22 21.28 -3.09 -27.47
C CYS A 22 22.69 -3.62 -27.17
N GLY A 23 22.79 -4.48 -26.16
CA GLY A 23 24.00 -5.21 -25.82
C GLY A 23 24.38 -6.17 -26.95
N LYS A 24 25.66 -6.15 -27.29
CA LYS A 24 26.29 -6.88 -28.39
C LYS A 24 26.44 -8.37 -28.03
N SER A 25 25.97 -9.24 -28.92
CA SER A 25 26.37 -10.65 -28.99
C SER A 25 26.75 -10.93 -30.43
N ASP A 26 28.05 -11.17 -30.68
CA ASP A 26 28.54 -11.66 -31.96
C ASP A 26 28.47 -13.20 -31.96
N ASP A 27 27.98 -13.71 -33.10
CA ASP A 27 27.67 -15.10 -33.41
C ASP A 27 28.88 -15.95 -33.82
N THR A 28 28.64 -17.27 -33.77
CA THR A 28 28.99 -18.34 -34.73
C THR A 28 30.16 -19.32 -34.49
N ASP A 29 29.74 -20.58 -34.56
CA ASP A 29 30.36 -21.90 -34.46
C ASP A 29 31.54 -22.23 -35.40
N THR A 30 32.42 -23.15 -34.97
CA THR A 30 32.69 -24.42 -35.70
C THR A 30 33.43 -25.51 -34.88
N LEU A 31 32.68 -26.57 -34.50
CA LEU A 31 32.92 -28.04 -34.51
C LEU A 31 34.21 -28.77 -34.02
N SER A 32 33.94 -29.74 -33.11
CA SER A 32 34.53 -31.11 -32.86
C SER A 32 35.96 -31.25 -32.30
N ASN A 33 36.30 -32.09 -31.30
CA ASN A 33 35.80 -33.42 -30.93
C ASN A 33 36.24 -33.83 -29.48
N SER A 34 35.40 -34.62 -28.80
CA SER A 34 35.64 -35.72 -27.82
C SER A 34 36.46 -35.56 -26.51
N GLU A 35 35.79 -35.94 -25.40
CA GLU A 35 36.22 -36.71 -24.21
C GLU A 35 35.85 -36.08 -22.84
N GLU A 36 35.23 -36.90 -21.98
CA GLU A 36 34.63 -36.65 -20.65
C GLU A 36 35.70 -36.70 -19.52
N PRO A 37 35.34 -36.60 -18.21
CA PRO A 37 34.85 -35.48 -17.43
C PRO A 37 35.95 -34.90 -16.51
N THR A 38 35.91 -33.61 -16.18
CA THR A 38 36.60 -33.11 -14.97
C THR A 38 35.70 -32.18 -14.15
N ASN A 39 35.49 -32.61 -12.90
CA ASN A 39 34.81 -31.91 -11.83
C ASN A 39 35.16 -30.42 -11.81
N THR A 40 34.16 -29.57 -11.99
CA THR A 40 34.20 -28.19 -11.53
C THR A 40 32.95 -27.96 -10.70
N THR A 41 33.14 -27.95 -9.39
CA THR A 41 32.17 -27.51 -8.39
C THR A 41 31.63 -26.15 -8.80
N SER A 42 30.42 -26.12 -9.37
CA SER A 42 29.63 -24.90 -9.48
C SER A 42 29.28 -24.47 -8.06
N GLN A 43 30.00 -23.46 -7.58
CA GLN A 43 29.65 -22.71 -6.40
C GLN A 43 28.28 -22.08 -6.68
N ALA A 44 27.22 -22.71 -6.16
CA ALA A 44 25.91 -22.09 -6.11
C ALA A 44 26.06 -20.75 -5.38
N PRO A 45 25.46 -19.65 -5.88
CA PRO A 45 25.29 -18.47 -5.06
C PRO A 45 24.49 -18.92 -3.84
N SER A 46 25.10 -18.86 -2.67
CA SER A 46 24.38 -18.93 -1.41
C SER A 46 23.38 -17.78 -1.43
N THR A 47 22.15 -18.05 -1.86
CA THR A 47 21.00 -17.27 -1.41
C THR A 47 21.02 -17.39 0.11
N ASN A 48 21.56 -16.36 0.76
CA ASN A 48 21.29 -16.08 2.15
C ASN A 48 19.77 -15.90 2.23
N ASN A 49 19.07 -17.02 2.46
CA ASN A 49 17.71 -17.01 2.94
C ASN A 49 17.81 -16.48 4.38
N THR A 50 17.87 -15.16 4.53
CA THR A 50 17.45 -14.53 5.76
C THR A 50 15.99 -14.95 5.91
N ALA A 51 15.74 -15.91 6.80
CA ALA A 51 14.39 -16.33 7.12
C ALA A 51 13.67 -15.12 7.70
N THR A 52 12.81 -14.50 6.90
CA THR A 52 11.90 -13.46 7.38
C THR A 52 10.94 -14.15 8.34
N ASN A 53 10.95 -13.73 9.61
CA ASN A 53 10.02 -14.26 10.59
C ASN A 53 8.68 -13.55 10.39
N THR A 54 7.70 -14.27 9.85
CA THR A 54 6.34 -13.78 9.66
C THR A 54 5.40 -14.48 10.64
N GLU A 55 4.72 -13.70 11.47
CA GLU A 55 3.61 -14.16 12.32
C GLU A 55 2.29 -13.61 11.76
N ASN A 56 1.26 -14.45 11.63
CA ASN A 56 -0.06 -14.06 11.12
C ASN A 56 -1.13 -14.30 12.18
N LEU A 57 -2.09 -13.37 12.29
CA LEU A 57 -3.27 -13.53 13.16
C LEU A 57 -4.56 -13.78 12.37
N ILE A 58 -4.51 -13.72 11.04
CA ILE A 58 -5.62 -14.10 10.15
C ILE A 58 -5.10 -15.19 9.23
N GLU A 59 -5.65 -16.39 9.36
CA GLU A 59 -5.33 -17.52 8.49
C GLU A 59 -5.84 -17.23 7.06
N PRO A 60 -5.14 -17.69 6.00
CA PRO A 60 -5.61 -17.52 4.62
C PRO A 60 -7.01 -18.10 4.38
N ALA A 61 -7.40 -19.14 5.13
CA ALA A 61 -8.73 -19.75 5.08
C ALA A 61 -9.80 -18.96 5.84
N GLU A 62 -9.42 -18.09 6.78
CA GLU A 62 -10.30 -17.20 7.54
C GLU A 62 -10.58 -15.88 6.81
N LYS A 63 -9.95 -15.68 5.65
CA LYS A 63 -10.43 -14.76 4.62
C LYS A 63 -11.73 -15.33 4.04
N GLU A 64 -12.76 -15.42 4.87
CA GLU A 64 -14.16 -15.51 4.45
C GLU A 64 -14.37 -14.53 3.30
N ALA A 65 -15.31 -14.83 2.39
CA ALA A 65 -15.63 -13.91 1.30
C ALA A 65 -16.07 -12.57 1.90
N ILE A 66 -15.14 -11.62 1.96
CA ILE A 66 -15.36 -10.27 2.49
C ILE A 66 -16.54 -9.71 1.73
N LYS A 67 -17.60 -9.40 2.47
CA LYS A 67 -18.86 -8.96 1.87
C LYS A 67 -18.64 -7.61 1.21
N ASP A 68 -19.03 -7.51 -0.07
CA ASP A 68 -19.20 -6.22 -0.72
C ASP A 68 -20.37 -5.45 -0.09
N ILE A 69 -20.08 -4.25 0.40
CA ILE A 69 -21.07 -3.35 0.99
C ILE A 69 -21.92 -2.75 -0.11
N THR A 70 -23.24 -2.87 0.03
CA THR A 70 -24.23 -2.21 -0.83
C THR A 70 -24.71 -0.91 -0.18
N SER A 71 -25.48 -0.11 -0.92
CA SER A 71 -26.10 1.11 -0.38
C SER A 71 -27.02 0.85 0.81
N ALA A 72 -27.63 -0.34 0.91
CA ALA A 72 -28.50 -0.71 2.04
C ALA A 72 -27.71 -1.13 3.29
N ASP A 73 -26.50 -1.62 3.10
CA ASP A 73 -25.61 -2.05 4.19
C ASP A 73 -24.82 -0.88 4.79
N PHE A 74 -24.57 0.15 3.98
CA PHE A 74 -23.66 1.25 4.31
C PHE A 74 -24.09 2.00 5.58
N LYS A 75 -23.19 2.04 6.56
CA LYS A 75 -23.31 2.82 7.79
C LYS A 75 -22.00 3.55 8.03
N LYS A 76 -22.02 4.88 7.92
CA LYS A 76 -20.86 5.72 8.25
C LYS A 76 -20.35 5.36 9.65
N GLY A 77 -19.06 5.09 9.78
CA GLY A 77 -18.45 4.74 11.06
C GLY A 77 -17.35 3.69 10.99
N VAL A 78 -16.81 3.37 12.16
CA VAL A 78 -15.93 2.21 12.38
C VAL A 78 -16.78 1.11 13.02
N SER A 79 -16.93 0.00 12.31
CA SER A 79 -17.76 -1.15 12.68
C SER A 79 -16.96 -2.46 12.78
N ILE A 80 -15.64 -2.34 12.85
CA ILE A 80 -14.71 -3.47 13.00
C ILE A 80 -14.80 -4.02 14.44
N ASP A 81 -15.00 -5.33 14.57
CA ASP A 81 -14.84 -6.06 15.83
C ASP A 81 -13.34 -6.37 16.06
N PHE A 82 -12.64 -5.44 16.71
CA PHE A 82 -11.20 -5.60 16.98
C PHE A 82 -10.89 -6.71 17.99
N ASP A 83 -11.83 -7.01 18.90
CA ASP A 83 -11.62 -8.01 19.96
C ASP A 83 -11.46 -9.41 19.37
N LYS A 84 -12.15 -9.68 18.24
CA LYS A 84 -11.98 -10.92 17.44
C LYS A 84 -10.53 -11.20 17.05
N TYR A 85 -9.77 -10.14 16.78
CA TYR A 85 -8.43 -10.24 16.18
C TYR A 85 -7.29 -10.05 17.18
N LYS A 86 -7.62 -9.74 18.43
CA LYS A 86 -6.64 -9.43 19.46
C LYS A 86 -5.68 -10.61 19.69
N GLY A 87 -4.38 -10.34 19.62
CA GLY A 87 -3.35 -11.38 19.64
C GLY A 87 -1.99 -10.85 20.07
N SER A 88 -0.95 -11.66 19.85
CA SER A 88 0.43 -11.43 20.32
C SER A 88 0.92 -9.98 20.13
N PHE A 89 0.99 -9.53 18.88
CA PHE A 89 1.47 -8.20 18.50
C PHE A 89 0.36 -7.22 18.17
N PHE A 90 -0.88 -7.69 18.00
CA PHE A 90 -2.05 -6.85 17.75
C PHE A 90 -2.84 -6.67 19.05
N ASP A 91 -2.29 -5.81 19.92
CA ASP A 91 -2.80 -5.53 21.26
C ASP A 91 -3.59 -4.21 21.32
N GLU A 92 -4.03 -3.81 22.52
CA GLU A 92 -4.78 -2.56 22.72
C GLU A 92 -4.02 -1.30 22.29
N ASN A 93 -2.69 -1.30 22.33
CA ASN A 93 -1.89 -0.16 21.91
C ASN A 93 -1.98 0.02 20.39
N ILE A 94 -1.81 -1.07 19.63
CA ILE A 94 -1.97 -1.03 18.17
C ILE A 94 -3.43 -0.76 17.78
N ILE A 95 -4.38 -1.47 18.40
CA ILE A 95 -5.82 -1.35 18.13
C ILE A 95 -6.30 0.09 18.37
N SER A 96 -5.93 0.71 19.50
CA SER A 96 -6.37 2.08 19.81
C SER A 96 -5.82 3.11 18.82
N LYS A 97 -4.57 2.96 18.37
CA LYS A 97 -3.94 3.83 17.38
C LYS A 97 -4.61 3.71 16.01
N LEU A 98 -4.86 2.47 15.57
CA LEU A 98 -5.60 2.20 14.34
C LEU A 98 -7.00 2.79 14.42
N ARG A 99 -7.77 2.46 15.46
CA ARG A 99 -9.14 2.93 15.66
C ARG A 99 -9.23 4.45 15.66
N ASN A 100 -8.36 5.13 16.41
CA ASN A 100 -8.34 6.60 16.47
C ASN A 100 -8.11 7.21 15.06
N ASN A 101 -7.18 6.66 14.27
CA ASN A 101 -6.96 7.11 12.89
C ASN A 101 -8.16 6.83 11.97
N LEU A 102 -8.82 5.67 12.09
CA LEU A 102 -10.04 5.38 11.30
C LEU A 102 -11.20 6.31 11.68
N GLU A 103 -11.38 6.58 12.97
CA GLU A 103 -12.38 7.52 13.49
C GLU A 103 -12.13 8.95 12.99
N SER A 104 -10.87 9.39 12.91
CA SER A 104 -10.53 10.71 12.39
C SER A 104 -10.88 10.86 10.91
N VAL A 105 -10.81 9.78 10.12
CA VAL A 105 -11.31 9.78 8.73
C VAL A 105 -12.83 9.95 8.71
N VAL A 106 -13.56 9.18 9.52
CA VAL A 106 -15.02 9.28 9.64
C VAL A 106 -15.47 10.68 10.07
N GLU A 107 -14.73 11.30 10.99
CA GLU A 107 -14.99 12.63 11.54
C GLU A 107 -14.56 13.79 10.63
N ASN A 108 -13.90 13.50 9.51
CA ASN A 108 -13.25 14.49 8.65
C ASN A 108 -12.22 15.38 9.42
N ASN A 109 -11.48 14.79 10.37
CA ASN A 109 -10.56 15.49 11.25
C ASN A 109 -9.09 15.18 10.91
N LYS A 110 -8.46 16.06 10.14
CA LYS A 110 -7.06 15.93 9.69
C LYS A 110 -6.03 16.06 10.81
N GLU A 111 -6.35 16.79 11.87
CA GLU A 111 -5.44 16.95 13.02
C GLU A 111 -5.40 15.65 13.83
N LYS A 112 -6.57 15.10 14.15
CA LYS A 112 -6.71 13.80 14.83
C LYS A 112 -6.11 12.65 14.02
N PHE A 113 -6.18 12.70 12.69
CA PHE A 113 -5.54 11.73 11.80
C PHE A 113 -4.03 11.61 12.04
N LYS A 114 -3.38 12.72 12.39
CA LYS A 114 -1.93 12.81 12.56
C LYS A 114 -1.45 12.37 13.95
N GLU A 115 -2.32 12.27 14.94
CA GLU A 115 -1.95 12.04 16.35
C GLU A 115 -1.19 10.73 16.58
N ASN A 116 -1.50 9.67 15.82
CA ASN A 116 -0.88 8.35 15.99
C ASN A 116 0.11 7.98 14.88
N LEU A 117 0.43 8.92 14.00
CA LEU A 117 1.47 8.74 13.01
C LEU A 117 2.84 8.88 13.68
N ASN A 118 3.83 8.15 13.17
CA ASN A 118 5.22 8.47 13.48
C ASN A 118 5.54 9.86 12.96
N LYS A 119 6.39 10.58 13.71
CA LYS A 119 6.76 11.97 13.38
C LYS A 119 7.35 12.10 11.98
N GLU A 120 8.17 11.13 11.58
CA GLU A 120 8.81 11.09 10.26
C GLU A 120 7.79 10.87 9.12
N SER A 121 6.65 10.25 9.44
CA SER A 121 5.60 9.94 8.48
C SER A 121 4.64 11.10 8.21
N LEU A 122 4.66 12.15 9.05
CA LEU A 122 3.72 13.29 8.94
C LEU A 122 3.77 13.99 7.57
N GLU A 123 4.95 14.02 6.93
CA GLU A 123 5.15 14.68 5.64
C GLU A 123 4.92 13.76 4.43
N SER A 124 5.03 12.44 4.62
CA SER A 124 4.95 11.44 3.55
C SER A 124 3.59 10.73 3.48
N ILE A 125 2.79 10.81 4.54
CA ILE A 125 1.50 10.11 4.62
C ILE A 125 0.52 10.62 3.56
N ARG A 126 -0.15 9.71 2.87
CA ARG A 126 -1.10 10.03 1.79
C ARG A 126 -2.48 10.44 2.32
N GLU A 127 -2.54 11.47 3.18
CA GLU A 127 -3.82 11.94 3.74
C GLU A 127 -4.84 12.34 2.65
N GLY A 128 -4.35 12.77 1.48
CA GLY A 128 -5.19 13.12 0.33
C GLY A 128 -6.12 11.99 -0.11
N PHE A 129 -5.76 10.72 0.13
CA PHE A 129 -6.63 9.58 -0.18
C PHE A 129 -8.01 9.69 0.49
N PHE A 130 -8.04 10.08 1.77
CA PHE A 130 -9.27 10.21 2.55
C PHE A 130 -9.92 11.59 2.43
N TYR A 131 -9.12 12.63 2.19
CA TYR A 131 -9.57 14.01 2.34
C TYR A 131 -9.59 14.82 1.04
N THR A 132 -9.52 14.17 -0.13
CA THR A 132 -9.69 14.86 -1.42
C THR A 132 -11.10 15.43 -1.58
N ASN A 133 -12.13 14.73 -1.10
CA ASN A 133 -13.52 15.18 -1.13
C ASN A 133 -14.14 15.10 0.26
N GLU A 134 -14.41 16.26 0.87
CA GLU A 134 -14.96 16.36 2.23
C GLU A 134 -16.38 15.78 2.37
N ASN A 135 -17.08 15.56 1.25
CA ASN A 135 -18.41 14.96 1.26
C ASN A 135 -18.40 13.43 1.22
N ASP A 136 -17.24 12.81 0.99
CA ASP A 136 -17.13 11.36 1.02
C ASP A 136 -17.37 10.84 2.43
N GLN A 137 -18.10 9.72 2.54
CA GLN A 137 -18.36 9.07 3.82
C GLN A 137 -17.72 7.69 3.84
N PHE A 138 -17.18 7.31 4.99
CA PHE A 138 -16.45 6.06 5.14
C PHE A 138 -17.15 5.13 6.13
N MET A 139 -17.21 3.85 5.75
CA MET A 139 -17.57 2.73 6.61
C MET A 139 -16.38 1.78 6.65
N PHE A 140 -15.71 1.67 7.79
CA PHE A 140 -14.67 0.67 8.04
C PHE A 140 -15.31 -0.55 8.69
N TYR A 141 -15.16 -1.74 8.13
CA TYR A 141 -16.01 -2.87 8.50
C TYR A 141 -15.31 -4.20 8.71
N ASP A 142 -14.08 -4.39 8.25
CA ASP A 142 -13.34 -5.61 8.55
C ASP A 142 -11.82 -5.42 8.47
N LEU A 143 -11.09 -6.43 8.97
CA LEU A 143 -9.64 -6.59 8.79
C LEU A 143 -9.38 -7.86 7.98
N ASP A 144 -8.54 -7.75 6.94
CA ASP A 144 -8.25 -8.87 6.03
C ASP A 144 -6.77 -9.28 6.01
N LEU A 145 -5.95 -8.56 6.76
CA LEU A 145 -4.54 -8.85 6.98
C LEU A 145 -4.17 -8.36 8.39
N ILE A 146 -3.56 -9.23 9.18
CA ILE A 146 -2.87 -8.86 10.41
C ILE A 146 -1.63 -9.73 10.50
N GLU A 147 -0.48 -9.13 10.15
CA GLU A 147 0.81 -9.82 10.14
C GLU A 147 1.89 -9.00 10.82
N LYS A 148 2.87 -9.68 11.41
CA LYS A 148 4.13 -9.09 11.86
C LYS A 148 5.24 -9.69 11.02
N VAL A 149 5.98 -8.82 10.34
CA VAL A 149 7.14 -9.17 9.52
C VAL A 149 8.34 -8.49 10.17
N ASP A 150 9.20 -9.29 10.82
CA ASP A 150 10.29 -8.78 11.66
C ASP A 150 9.75 -7.79 12.72
N GLU A 151 10.14 -6.50 12.68
CA GLU A 151 9.69 -5.45 13.61
C GLU A 151 8.61 -4.51 13.04
N GLN A 152 7.96 -4.90 11.94
CA GLN A 152 6.85 -4.17 11.36
C GLN A 152 5.54 -4.95 11.51
N ILE A 153 4.48 -4.28 11.93
CA ILE A 153 3.12 -4.84 11.94
C ILE A 153 2.36 -4.25 10.75
N ARG A 154 1.64 -5.09 10.01
CA ARG A 154 0.78 -4.69 8.89
C ARG A 154 -0.66 -5.07 9.17
N VAL A 155 -1.56 -4.13 8.93
CA VAL A 155 -2.99 -4.30 9.16
C VAL A 155 -3.76 -3.87 7.92
N GLY A 156 -4.33 -4.83 7.21
CA GLY A 156 -5.23 -4.60 6.08
C GLY A 156 -6.63 -4.29 6.59
N VAL A 157 -7.16 -3.14 6.17
CA VAL A 157 -8.47 -2.62 6.57
C VAL A 157 -9.38 -2.60 5.35
N ARG A 158 -10.56 -3.18 5.50
CA ARG A 158 -11.64 -3.12 4.50
C ARG A 158 -12.60 -2.00 4.81
N PHE A 159 -12.93 -1.25 3.76
CA PHE A 159 -13.83 -0.12 3.90
C PHE A 159 -14.67 0.11 2.65
N ALA A 160 -15.80 0.77 2.85
CA ALA A 160 -16.64 1.27 1.80
C ALA A 160 -16.61 2.80 1.83
N LYS A 161 -16.39 3.42 0.67
CA LYS A 161 -16.51 4.86 0.46
C LYS A 161 -17.83 5.15 -0.22
N LYS A 162 -18.66 5.97 0.40
CA LYS A 162 -19.83 6.56 -0.24
C LYS A 162 -19.46 7.93 -0.78
N THR A 163 -19.44 8.06 -2.11
CA THR A 163 -19.11 9.34 -2.76
C THR A 163 -20.30 10.31 -2.69
N SER A 164 -20.05 11.57 -3.06
CA SER A 164 -21.09 12.60 -3.12
C SER A 164 -22.25 12.29 -4.07
N ASP A 165 -22.06 11.45 -5.09
CA ASP A 165 -23.15 11.02 -5.99
C ASP A 165 -23.99 9.87 -5.43
N GLY A 166 -23.60 9.33 -4.27
CA GLY A 166 -24.29 8.25 -3.57
C GLY A 166 -23.81 6.85 -3.95
N SER A 167 -22.88 6.71 -4.90
CA SER A 167 -22.25 5.42 -5.23
C SER A 167 -21.43 4.88 -4.05
N ILE A 168 -21.35 3.55 -3.97
CA ILE A 168 -20.57 2.83 -2.97
C ILE A 168 -19.38 2.18 -3.67
N GLU A 169 -18.18 2.50 -3.22
CA GLU A 169 -16.92 1.91 -3.65
C GLU A 169 -16.35 1.05 -2.52
N ASN A 170 -16.23 -0.27 -2.74
CA ASN A 170 -15.57 -1.18 -1.80
C ASN A 170 -14.07 -1.20 -2.08
N GLN A 171 -13.27 -1.00 -1.04
CA GLN A 171 -11.82 -0.84 -1.14
C GLN A 171 -11.11 -1.50 0.06
N GLY A 172 -9.79 -1.62 -0.05
CA GLY A 172 -8.92 -2.06 1.03
C GLY A 172 -7.70 -1.16 1.12
N ILE A 173 -7.13 -1.02 2.30
CA ILE A 173 -5.92 -0.22 2.55
C ILE A 173 -5.10 -0.87 3.66
N THR A 174 -3.78 -0.78 3.57
CA THR A 174 -2.86 -1.40 4.53
C THR A 174 -2.20 -0.34 5.38
N TYR A 175 -2.32 -0.50 6.69
CA TYR A 175 -1.60 0.27 7.70
C TYR A 175 -0.31 -0.43 8.07
N PHE A 176 0.78 0.33 8.13
CA PHE A 176 2.09 -0.16 8.54
C PHE A 176 2.46 0.50 9.86
N PHE A 177 2.78 -0.31 10.86
CA PHE A 177 3.23 0.15 12.16
C PHE A 177 4.69 -0.22 12.38
N THR A 178 5.47 0.72 12.91
CA THR A 178 6.85 0.54 13.34
C THR A 178 7.05 1.21 14.69
N LYS A 179 8.11 0.84 15.41
CA LYS A 179 8.53 1.56 16.61
C LYS A 179 9.32 2.81 16.21
N ASN A 180 9.02 3.93 16.86
CA ASN A 180 9.81 5.15 16.76
C ASN A 180 11.12 5.03 17.57
N GLU A 181 11.94 6.09 17.58
CA GLU A 181 13.21 6.12 18.34
C GLU A 181 13.04 5.89 19.85
N ALA A 182 11.86 6.21 20.42
CA ALA A 182 11.52 5.95 21.82
C ALA A 182 11.04 4.51 22.07
N GLY A 183 10.96 3.68 21.04
CA GLY A 183 10.45 2.31 21.11
C GLY A 183 8.93 2.20 21.14
N GLU A 184 8.21 3.31 20.92
CA GLU A 184 6.75 3.34 20.91
C GLU A 184 6.22 3.05 19.51
N TRP A 185 5.17 2.24 19.42
CA TRP A 185 4.51 1.97 18.15
C TRP A 185 3.75 3.19 17.62
N GLY A 186 3.89 3.45 16.33
CA GLY A 186 3.09 4.43 15.60
C GLY A 186 2.86 3.97 14.16
N ILE A 187 1.93 4.65 13.48
CA ILE A 187 1.63 4.39 12.07
C ILE A 187 2.73 5.05 11.22
N GLU A 188 3.47 4.23 10.51
CA GLU A 188 4.56 4.65 9.62
C GLU A 188 4.06 4.99 8.22
N ASN A 189 3.11 4.21 7.71
CA ASN A 189 2.60 4.39 6.36
C ASN A 189 1.19 3.83 6.21
N ILE A 190 0.50 4.28 5.16
CA ILE A 190 -0.81 3.79 4.73
C ILE A 190 -0.76 3.65 3.19
N ASP A 191 -0.97 2.45 2.65
CA ASP A 191 -0.91 2.14 1.20
C ASP A 191 -2.03 1.20 0.74
#